data_AF-A0A6L7WVU3-F1
#
_entry.id   AF-A0A6L7WVU3-F1
#
_cell.length_a   1.000
_cell.length_b   1.000
_cell.length_c   1.000
_cell.angle_alpha   90.00
_cell.angle_beta   90.00
_cell.angle_gamma   90.00
#
_symmetry.space_group_name_H-M   'P 1'
#
loop_
_entity.id
_entity.type
_entity.pdbx_description
1 polymer ?
#
loop_
_entity_poly.entity_id
_entity_poly.type
_entity_poly.pdbx_seq_one_letter_code
_entity_poly.pdbx_strand_id
1 'polypeptide(L)'
;MLDPFCACATTLLTAERNSRQWVGIGIWDGAMDIVRQPTANARQLHTERDPQIRYVTEPAERTDAGDDDVPFLQVTGRYAEPNGPRMSRAEIHGHLLTQHGPKCQGCDRTFDDSRFLELDHNAPRSDGGLNDITNRILLCGPCNRLKSNQYTLSGLWRQNRRLGYMAGG
;
A
#
# COMPACT_ATOMS: atom_id res chain seq x y z
N MET A 1 19.95 -4.78 -21.76
CA MET A 1 19.02 -5.22 -20.70
C MET A 1 18.85 -4.01 -19.78
N LEU A 2 17.68 -3.37 -19.79
CA LEU A 2 17.38 -2.27 -18.87
C LEU A 2 17.08 -2.88 -17.50
N ASP A 3 17.82 -2.46 -16.48
CA ASP A 3 17.54 -2.83 -15.10
C ASP A 3 16.14 -2.31 -14.72
N PRO A 4 15.20 -3.18 -14.27
CA PRO A 4 13.86 -2.76 -13.88
C PRO A 4 13.83 -1.82 -12.66
N PHE A 5 14.96 -1.64 -11.97
CA PHE A 5 15.16 -0.64 -10.92
C PHE A 5 15.82 0.66 -11.44
N CYS A 6 16.20 0.73 -12.72
CA CYS A 6 16.86 1.92 -13.29
C CYS A 6 15.90 3.12 -13.48
N ALA A 7 14.58 2.89 -13.37
CA ALA A 7 13.58 3.95 -13.48
C ALA A 7 13.70 4.99 -12.37
N CYS A 8 13.96 4.59 -11.12
CA CYS A 8 14.11 5.55 -10.03
C CYS A 8 15.44 6.30 -10.12
N ALA A 9 16.57 5.62 -10.31
CA ALA A 9 17.89 6.27 -10.41
C ALA A 9 18.00 7.24 -11.60
N THR A 10 17.49 6.87 -12.77
CA THR A 10 17.48 7.76 -13.96
C THR A 10 16.59 8.98 -13.75
N THR A 11 15.50 8.83 -13.01
CA THR A 11 14.61 9.94 -12.63
C THR A 11 15.35 10.94 -11.74
N LEU A 12 16.18 10.47 -10.78
CA LEU A 12 16.96 11.35 -9.90
C LEU A 12 17.97 12.20 -10.68
N LEU A 13 18.76 11.55 -11.54
CA LEU A 13 19.77 12.22 -12.36
C LEU A 13 19.14 13.21 -13.36
N THR A 14 17.98 12.87 -13.91
CA THR A 14 17.24 13.76 -14.82
C THR A 14 16.66 14.94 -14.06
N ALA A 15 16.13 14.74 -12.85
CA ALA A 15 15.62 15.82 -12.01
C ALA A 15 16.74 16.82 -11.66
N GLU A 16 17.90 16.33 -11.21
CA GLU A 16 19.08 17.16 -10.92
C GLU A 16 19.50 18.00 -12.14
N ARG A 17 19.71 17.36 -13.31
CA ARG A 17 20.13 18.06 -14.54
C ARG A 17 19.14 19.12 -15.02
N ASN A 18 17.87 18.96 -14.69
CA ASN A 18 16.81 19.91 -15.06
C ASN A 18 16.43 20.85 -13.90
N SER A 19 17.19 20.86 -12.80
CA SER A 19 16.91 21.66 -11.60
C SER A 19 15.47 21.45 -11.07
N ARG A 20 14.99 20.21 -11.12
CA ARG A 20 13.67 19.81 -10.61
C ARG A 20 13.81 19.14 -9.24
N GLN A 21 12.84 19.38 -8.37
CA GLN A 21 12.71 18.64 -7.13
C GLN A 21 12.23 17.20 -7.41
N TRP A 22 12.68 16.26 -6.60
CA TRP A 22 12.24 14.87 -6.65
C TRP A 22 12.00 14.34 -5.23
N VAL A 23 11.10 13.37 -5.11
CA VAL A 23 10.79 12.67 -3.85
C VAL A 23 10.98 11.18 -4.09
N GLY A 24 11.85 10.55 -3.30
CA GLY A 24 12.07 9.10 -3.36
C GLY A 24 10.97 8.36 -2.62
N ILE A 25 10.09 7.64 -3.33
CA ILE A 25 9.12 6.75 -2.69
C ILE A 25 9.80 5.41 -2.43
N GLY A 26 10.36 5.26 -1.24
CA GLY A 26 11.05 4.03 -0.82
C GLY A 26 11.83 4.20 0.47
N ILE A 27 11.14 4.35 1.60
CA ILE A 27 11.74 4.49 2.94
C ILE A 27 11.93 3.10 3.57
N TRP A 28 12.71 2.23 2.92
CA TRP A 28 13.09 0.96 3.54
C TRP A 28 14.56 1.01 3.94
N ASP A 29 14.82 0.89 5.24
CA ASP A 29 16.18 1.01 5.82
C ASP A 29 17.17 -0.01 5.25
N GLY A 30 16.68 -1.17 4.79
CA GLY A 30 17.51 -2.20 4.15
C GLY A 30 17.77 -1.99 2.65
N ALA A 31 17.22 -0.94 2.02
CA ALA A 31 17.34 -0.73 0.57
C ALA A 31 18.80 -0.56 0.15
N MET A 32 19.59 0.14 0.98
CA MET A 32 21.01 0.34 0.76
C MET A 32 21.80 -0.97 0.79
N ASP A 33 21.45 -1.90 1.68
CA ASP A 33 22.14 -3.19 1.79
C ASP A 33 21.88 -4.07 0.56
N ILE A 34 20.65 -4.05 0.03
CA ILE A 34 20.31 -4.75 -1.22
C ILE A 34 21.03 -4.15 -2.42
N VAL A 35 21.20 -2.82 -2.51
CA VAL A 35 21.94 -2.20 -3.64
C VAL A 35 23.46 -2.45 -3.54
N ARG A 36 23.99 -2.53 -2.31
CA ARG A 36 25.42 -2.80 -2.06
C ARG A 36 25.83 -4.24 -2.37
N GLN A 37 24.94 -5.21 -2.18
CA GLN A 37 25.25 -6.63 -2.44
C GLN A 37 25.62 -6.93 -3.91
N PRO A 38 24.88 -6.45 -4.93
CA PRO A 38 25.23 -6.63 -6.34
C PRO A 38 26.44 -5.81 -6.80
N THR A 39 26.65 -4.62 -6.24
CA THR A 39 27.72 -3.70 -6.69
C THR A 39 29.13 -4.19 -6.33
N ALA A 40 29.27 -5.02 -5.29
CA ALA A 40 30.52 -5.71 -5.00
C ALA A 40 30.97 -6.63 -6.15
N ASN A 41 30.02 -7.29 -6.83
CA ASN A 41 30.30 -8.16 -7.97
C ASN A 41 30.30 -7.41 -9.32
N ALA A 42 29.53 -6.33 -9.45
CA ALA A 42 29.48 -5.52 -10.67
C ALA A 42 30.74 -4.68 -10.92
N ARG A 43 31.56 -4.45 -9.88
CA ARG A 43 32.85 -3.76 -9.99
C ARG A 43 33.85 -4.46 -10.94
N GLN A 44 33.62 -5.74 -11.25
CA GLN A 44 34.41 -6.49 -12.23
C GLN A 44 33.97 -6.32 -13.69
N LEU A 45 32.79 -5.76 -13.97
CA LEU A 45 32.23 -5.75 -15.34
C LEU A 45 32.65 -4.56 -16.21
N HIS A 46 33.31 -3.54 -15.68
CA HIS A 46 33.76 -2.39 -16.46
C HIS A 46 35.17 -1.95 -16.03
N THR A 47 36.18 -2.68 -16.53
CA THR A 47 37.61 -2.35 -16.36
C THR A 47 38.10 -1.27 -17.31
N GLU A 48 37.28 -0.82 -18.25
CA GLU A 48 37.63 0.27 -19.17
C GLU A 48 36.90 1.54 -18.74
N ARG A 49 37.66 2.47 -18.15
CA ARG A 49 37.16 3.80 -17.76
C ARG A 49 36.83 4.58 -19.02
N ASP A 50 35.58 4.56 -19.45
CA ASP A 50 35.06 5.56 -20.38
C ASP A 50 35.20 6.94 -19.69
N PRO A 51 36.00 7.87 -20.22
CA PRO A 51 36.24 9.17 -19.60
C PRO A 51 34.97 10.05 -19.52
N GLN A 52 33.88 9.68 -20.20
CA GLN A 52 32.59 10.38 -20.08
C GLN A 52 31.71 9.86 -18.93
N ILE A 53 32.02 8.70 -18.34
CA ILE A 53 31.23 8.11 -17.26
C ILE A 53 31.86 8.48 -15.91
N ARG A 54 31.23 9.41 -15.19
CA ARG A 54 31.62 9.79 -13.83
C ARG A 54 31.10 8.73 -12.85
N TYR A 55 32.00 7.91 -12.33
CA TYR A 55 31.69 6.99 -11.23
C TYR A 55 31.62 7.77 -9.92
N VAL A 56 30.43 7.83 -9.32
CA VAL A 56 30.22 8.40 -7.99
C VAL A 56 29.76 7.29 -7.08
N THR A 57 30.52 7.05 -6.00
CA THR A 57 30.20 6.03 -4.98
C THR A 57 29.45 6.60 -3.79
N GLU A 58 29.45 7.92 -3.66
CA GLU A 58 28.71 8.63 -2.63
C GLU A 58 27.25 8.78 -3.08
N PRO A 59 26.27 8.55 -2.19
CA PRO A 59 24.87 8.78 -2.51
C PRO A 59 24.65 10.24 -2.91
N ALA A 60 23.79 10.49 -3.89
CA ALA A 60 23.36 11.86 -4.18
C ALA A 60 22.68 12.45 -2.94
N GLU A 61 22.99 13.71 -2.63
CA GLU A 61 22.31 14.42 -1.55
C GLU A 61 20.82 14.58 -1.88
N ARG A 62 19.97 14.27 -0.90
CA ARG A 62 18.54 14.52 -1.01
C ARG A 62 18.30 16.03 -1.07
N THR A 63 17.66 16.50 -2.14
CA THR A 63 17.34 17.93 -2.31
C THR A 63 16.16 18.39 -1.44
N ASP A 64 15.51 17.47 -0.76
CA ASP A 64 14.39 17.65 0.15
C ASP A 64 14.77 17.30 1.61
N ALA A 65 16.05 17.04 1.90
CA ALA A 65 16.55 16.82 3.25
C ALA A 65 16.54 18.14 4.05
N GLY A 66 15.38 18.50 4.58
CA GLY A 66 15.15 19.72 5.35
C GLY A 66 13.69 20.14 5.38
N ASP A 67 12.92 19.71 4.39
CA ASP A 67 11.46 19.72 4.47
C ASP A 67 11.05 18.38 5.10
N ASP A 68 10.46 18.43 6.29
CA ASP A 68 9.73 17.29 6.85
C ASP A 68 8.90 16.67 5.74
N ASP A 69 9.04 15.35 5.55
CA ASP A 69 8.35 14.52 4.56
C ASP A 69 7.15 15.23 3.93
N VAL A 70 7.25 15.58 2.63
CA VAL A 70 6.21 16.27 1.84
C VAL A 70 4.82 16.12 2.48
N PRO A 71 4.33 17.13 3.23
CA PRO A 71 3.18 16.95 4.14
C PRO A 71 1.92 16.52 3.39
N PHE A 72 1.86 16.79 2.08
CA PHE A 72 0.75 16.41 1.22
C PHE A 72 0.73 14.92 0.84
N LEU A 73 1.80 14.17 1.05
CA LEU A 73 1.81 12.71 0.81
C LEU A 73 1.28 11.94 2.03
N GLN A 74 1.36 12.52 3.22
CA GLN A 74 0.64 12.08 4.42
C GLN A 74 -0.68 12.85 4.61
N VAL A 75 -1.45 13.04 3.53
CA VAL A 75 -2.83 13.49 3.70
C VAL A 75 -3.63 12.29 4.22
N THR A 76 -3.55 12.04 5.52
CA THR A 76 -4.69 11.53 6.30
C THR A 76 -5.75 12.63 6.36
N GLY A 77 -6.16 13.11 5.19
CA GLY A 77 -7.25 14.05 5.04
C GLY A 77 -8.50 13.28 5.39
N ARG A 78 -9.17 13.66 6.46
CA ARG A 78 -10.53 13.17 6.71
C ARG A 78 -11.40 13.70 5.57
N TYR A 79 -11.73 12.83 4.64
CA TYR A 79 -12.71 13.16 3.61
C TYR A 79 -14.01 13.56 4.31
N ALA A 80 -14.61 14.67 3.88
CA ALA A 80 -15.92 15.04 4.36
C ALA A 80 -16.90 13.93 3.96
N GLU A 81 -17.67 13.43 4.92
CA GLU A 81 -18.72 12.46 4.62
C GLU A 81 -19.73 13.12 3.65
N PRO A 82 -20.15 12.42 2.58
CA PRO A 82 -21.10 12.98 1.63
C PRO A 82 -22.40 13.37 2.34
N ASN A 83 -22.96 14.52 1.96
CA ASN A 83 -24.25 14.97 2.46
C ASN A 83 -25.35 14.09 1.85
N GLY A 84 -26.22 13.50 2.67
CA GLY A 84 -27.32 12.66 2.20
C GLY A 84 -27.97 11.83 3.31
N PRO A 85 -29.05 11.10 2.98
CA PRO A 85 -29.68 10.17 3.92
C PRO A 85 -28.69 9.06 4.29
N ARG A 86 -28.48 8.87 5.60
CA ARG A 86 -27.59 7.82 6.11
C ARG A 86 -28.38 6.54 6.26
N MET A 87 -27.87 5.47 5.66
CA MET A 87 -28.40 4.13 5.89
C MET A 87 -28.06 3.68 7.32
N SER A 88 -29.03 3.06 7.98
CA SER A 88 -28.84 2.35 9.23
C SER A 88 -27.92 1.14 9.04
N ARG A 89 -27.39 0.62 10.15
CA ARG A 89 -26.54 -0.59 10.13
C ARG A 89 -27.27 -1.78 9.46
N ALA A 90 -28.55 -1.95 9.73
CA ALA A 90 -29.35 -3.04 9.16
C ALA A 90 -29.53 -2.88 7.64
N GLU A 91 -29.77 -1.65 7.17
CA GLU A 91 -29.90 -1.35 5.74
C GLU A 91 -28.59 -1.59 5.00
N ILE A 92 -27.44 -1.14 5.55
CA ILE A 92 -26.12 -1.40 4.97
C ILE A 92 -25.86 -2.91 4.90
N HIS A 93 -26.15 -3.64 5.99
CA HIS A 93 -25.95 -5.08 6.04
C HIS A 93 -26.78 -5.80 4.97
N GLY A 94 -28.07 -5.47 4.86
CA GLY A 94 -28.96 -6.01 3.83
C GLY A 94 -28.52 -5.66 2.41
N HIS A 95 -28.04 -4.44 2.18
CA HIS A 95 -27.53 -4.02 0.88
C HIS A 95 -26.29 -4.83 0.46
N LEU A 96 -25.30 -4.97 1.35
CA LEU A 96 -24.09 -5.73 1.05
C LEU A 96 -24.37 -7.23 0.86
N LEU A 97 -25.31 -7.80 1.62
CA LEU A 97 -25.77 -9.17 1.41
C LEU A 97 -26.44 -9.35 0.04
N THR A 98 -27.23 -8.36 -0.39
CA THR A 98 -27.89 -8.39 -1.70
C THR A 98 -26.88 -8.32 -2.84
N GLN A 99 -25.80 -7.54 -2.67
CA GLN A 99 -24.75 -7.36 -3.68
C GLN A 99 -23.77 -8.53 -3.75
N HIS A 100 -23.36 -9.08 -2.61
CA HIS A 100 -22.24 -10.05 -2.53
C HIS A 100 -22.65 -11.44 -2.07
N GLY A 101 -23.91 -11.63 -1.66
CA GLY A 101 -24.39 -12.84 -1.00
C GLY A 101 -23.88 -12.95 0.44
N PRO A 102 -24.22 -14.06 1.14
CA PRO A 102 -23.76 -14.32 2.49
C PRO A 102 -22.31 -14.85 2.49
N LYS A 103 -21.38 -14.07 1.94
CA LYS A 103 -19.97 -14.43 1.80
C LYS A 103 -19.08 -13.47 2.58
N CYS A 104 -18.12 -14.00 3.33
CA CYS A 104 -17.07 -13.21 3.96
C CYS A 104 -16.15 -12.65 2.88
N GLN A 105 -16.05 -11.32 2.80
CA GLN A 105 -15.20 -10.67 1.80
C GLN A 105 -13.71 -10.85 2.12
N GLY A 106 -13.32 -11.20 3.34
CA GLY A 106 -11.91 -11.36 3.73
C GLY A 106 -11.31 -12.74 3.44
N CYS A 107 -12.11 -13.80 3.46
CA CYS A 107 -11.63 -15.17 3.23
C CYS A 107 -12.43 -15.93 2.17
N ASP A 108 -13.40 -15.29 1.52
CA ASP A 108 -14.30 -15.87 0.50
C ASP A 108 -15.17 -17.05 0.96
N ARG A 109 -15.25 -17.33 2.26
CA ARG A 109 -16.15 -18.38 2.77
C ARG A 109 -17.61 -17.92 2.69
N THR A 110 -18.47 -18.76 2.11
CA THR A 110 -19.92 -18.60 2.13
C THR A 110 -20.50 -19.17 3.42
N PHE A 111 -21.54 -18.53 3.95
CA PHE A 111 -22.25 -18.90 5.16
C PHE A 111 -23.74 -19.07 4.84
N ASP A 112 -24.39 -20.07 5.43
CA ASP A 112 -25.84 -20.27 5.25
C ASP A 112 -26.65 -19.24 6.04
N ASP A 113 -26.07 -18.74 7.13
CA ASP A 113 -26.67 -17.75 8.01
C ASP A 113 -25.83 -16.46 8.02
N SER A 114 -26.45 -15.36 7.59
CA SER A 114 -25.79 -14.06 7.50
C SER A 114 -25.44 -13.46 8.85
N ARG A 115 -25.97 -13.97 9.97
CA ARG A 115 -25.62 -13.53 11.33
C ARG A 115 -24.16 -13.80 11.69
N PHE A 116 -23.48 -14.69 10.97
CA PHE A 116 -22.05 -14.93 11.14
C PHE A 116 -21.17 -13.87 10.44
N LEU A 117 -21.78 -12.96 9.69
CA LEU A 117 -21.11 -11.84 9.05
C LEU A 117 -21.31 -10.57 9.85
N GLU A 118 -20.22 -9.83 10.02
CA GLU A 118 -20.16 -8.58 10.74
C GLU A 118 -19.79 -7.47 9.75
N LEU A 119 -20.43 -6.31 9.92
CA LEU A 119 -20.05 -5.08 9.22
C LEU A 119 -18.80 -4.49 9.83
N ASP A 120 -17.80 -4.23 8.98
CA ASP A 120 -16.57 -3.53 9.32
C ASP A 120 -16.25 -2.44 8.27
N HIS A 121 -15.33 -1.54 8.60
CA HIS A 121 -14.80 -0.54 7.67
C HIS A 121 -13.59 -1.08 6.91
N ASN A 122 -13.52 -0.91 5.59
CA ASN A 122 -12.35 -1.34 4.82
C ASN A 122 -11.08 -0.57 5.24
N ALA A 123 -11.15 0.76 5.20
CA ALA A 123 -10.18 1.66 5.83
C ALA A 123 -10.68 2.04 7.24
N PRO A 124 -9.88 1.83 8.30
CA PRO A 124 -10.25 2.19 9.66
C PRO A 124 -10.64 3.67 9.80
N ARG A 125 -11.59 3.97 10.70
CA ARG A 125 -11.99 5.36 10.98
C ARG A 125 -10.86 6.18 11.61
N SER A 126 -9.96 5.53 12.36
CA SER A 126 -8.76 6.18 12.93
C SER A 126 -7.88 6.80 11.87
N ASP A 127 -7.87 6.20 10.68
CA ASP A 127 -6.95 6.52 9.59
C ASP A 127 -7.63 7.42 8.54
N GLY A 128 -8.79 7.98 8.87
CA GLY A 128 -9.56 8.85 7.97
C GLY A 128 -10.62 8.13 7.12
N GLY A 129 -10.89 6.84 7.39
CA GLY A 129 -11.92 6.09 6.68
C GLY A 129 -13.33 6.67 6.83
N LEU A 130 -14.04 6.79 5.70
CA LEU A 130 -15.41 7.31 5.64
C LEU A 130 -16.42 6.36 6.29
N ASN A 131 -17.46 6.91 6.92
CA ASN A 131 -18.57 6.14 7.47
C ASN A 131 -19.65 5.83 6.40
N ASP A 132 -19.27 5.68 5.14
CA ASP A 132 -20.15 5.44 3.99
C ASP A 132 -20.20 3.96 3.57
N ILE A 133 -21.23 3.56 2.80
CA ILE A 133 -21.38 2.20 2.29
C ILE A 133 -20.20 1.74 1.42
N THR A 134 -19.57 2.66 0.68
CA THR A 134 -18.37 2.38 -0.14
C THR A 134 -17.17 1.93 0.69
N ASN A 135 -17.12 2.29 1.97
CA ASN A 135 -16.09 1.87 2.91
C ASN A 135 -16.59 0.79 3.88
N ARG A 136 -17.66 0.05 3.56
CA ARG A 136 -18.17 -1.06 4.38
C ARG A 136 -17.97 -2.40 3.70
N ILE A 137 -17.65 -3.39 4.53
CA ILE A 137 -17.39 -4.76 4.11
C ILE A 137 -18.06 -5.74 5.07
N LEU A 138 -18.38 -6.94 4.59
CA LEU A 138 -18.89 -8.05 5.39
C LEU A 138 -17.76 -9.04 5.68
N LEU A 139 -17.46 -9.25 6.96
CA LEU A 139 -16.41 -10.17 7.41
C LEU A 139 -16.97 -11.19 8.41
N CYS A 140 -16.48 -12.42 8.39
CA CYS A 140 -16.72 -13.34 9.50
C CYS A 140 -15.94 -12.90 10.74
N GLY A 141 -16.40 -13.28 11.94
CA GLY A 141 -15.77 -12.91 13.21
C GLY A 141 -14.24 -13.13 13.26
N PRO A 142 -13.69 -14.26 12.78
CA PRO A 142 -12.23 -14.47 12.71
C PRO A 142 -11.52 -13.46 11.80
N CYS A 143 -12.07 -13.18 10.61
CA CYS A 143 -11.51 -12.20 9.68
C CYS A 143 -11.60 -10.77 10.23
N ASN A 144 -12.71 -10.42 10.86
CA ASN A 144 -12.91 -9.10 11.47
C ASN A 144 -11.88 -8.85 12.58
N ARG A 145 -11.67 -9.84 13.45
CA ARG A 145 -10.67 -9.77 14.51
C ARG A 145 -9.24 -9.68 13.97
N LEU A 146 -8.91 -10.47 12.94
CA LEU A 146 -7.60 -10.45 12.32
C LEU A 146 -7.33 -9.12 11.61
N LYS A 147 -8.33 -8.56 10.92
CA LYS A 147 -8.24 -7.28 10.24
C LYS A 147 -7.96 -6.16 11.24
N SER A 148 -8.82 -6.04 12.25
CA SER A 148 -8.76 -4.98 13.27
C SER A 148 -8.52 -3.60 12.60
N ASN A 149 -7.77 -2.73 13.26
CA ASN A 149 -7.20 -1.52 12.70
C ASN A 149 -5.82 -1.75 12.06
N GLN A 150 -5.42 -3.01 11.82
CA GLN A 150 -4.09 -3.35 11.32
C GLN A 150 -4.05 -3.46 9.80
N TYR A 151 -5.13 -3.93 9.19
CA TYR A 151 -5.18 -4.22 7.77
C TYR A 151 -6.37 -3.53 7.09
N THR A 152 -6.15 -3.10 5.84
CA THR A 152 -7.24 -2.94 4.87
C THR A 152 -7.70 -4.31 4.39
N LEU A 153 -8.81 -4.40 3.65
CA LEU A 153 -9.28 -5.65 3.05
C LEU A 153 -8.18 -6.33 2.21
N SER A 154 -7.45 -5.57 1.40
CA SER A 154 -6.33 -6.09 0.61
C SER A 154 -5.17 -6.61 1.48
N GLY A 155 -4.91 -5.96 2.62
CA GLY A 155 -3.96 -6.44 3.61
C GLY A 155 -4.40 -7.78 4.21
N LEU A 156 -5.67 -7.86 4.60
CA LEU A 156 -6.29 -9.06 5.14
C LEU A 156 -6.23 -10.23 4.15
N TRP A 157 -6.47 -9.99 2.86
CA TRP A 157 -6.35 -11.01 1.81
C TRP A 157 -4.95 -11.61 1.72
N ARG A 158 -3.92 -10.76 1.71
CA ARG A 158 -2.52 -11.22 1.69
C ARG A 158 -2.21 -12.08 2.92
N GLN A 159 -2.70 -11.65 4.09
CA GLN A 159 -2.48 -12.39 5.32
C GLN A 159 -3.25 -13.72 5.34
N ASN A 160 -4.52 -13.74 4.96
CA ASN A 160 -5.31 -14.96 4.87
C ASN A 160 -4.76 -15.94 3.84
N ARG A 161 -4.25 -15.46 2.70
CA ARG A 161 -3.56 -16.30 1.71
C ARG A 161 -2.29 -16.91 2.31
N ARG A 162 -1.47 -16.12 3.00
CA ARG A 162 -0.26 -16.59 3.69
C ARG A 162 -0.57 -17.64 4.76
N LEU A 163 -1.68 -17.49 5.48
CA LEU A 163 -2.12 -18.40 6.54
C LEU A 163 -2.94 -19.61 6.03
N GLY A 164 -3.28 -19.67 4.75
CA GLY A 164 -4.11 -20.74 4.19
C GLY A 164 -5.59 -20.67 4.61
N TYR A 165 -6.10 -19.48 4.93
CA TYR A 165 -7.49 -19.27 5.36
C TYR A 165 -8.45 -18.89 4.23
N MET A 166 -7.96 -18.73 3.00
CA MET A 166 -8.81 -18.47 1.84
C MET A 166 -9.65 -19.71 1.49
N ALA A 167 -10.95 -19.53 1.28
CA ALA A 167 -11.86 -20.58 0.85
C ALA A 167 -11.82 -20.80 -0.68
N GLY A 168 -11.46 -19.76 -1.45
CA GLY A 168 -11.13 -19.86 -2.87
C GLY A 168 -9.62 -19.94 -3.05
N GLY A 169 -9.12 -21.08 -3.55
CA GLY A 169 -7.73 -21.28 -3.94
C GLY A 169 -7.43 -20.70 -5.30
#